data_AF-A0A2V5KZG2-F1
#
_entry.id   AF-A0A2V5KZG2-F1
#
_cell.length_a   1.000
_cell.length_b   1.000
_cell.length_c   1.000
_cell.angle_alpha   90.00
_cell.angle_beta   90.00
_cell.angle_gamma   90.00
#
_symmetry.space_group_name_H-M   'P 1'
#
loop_
_entity.id
_entity.type
_entity.pdbx_description
1 polymer ?
#
loop_
_entity_poly.entity_id
_entity_poly.type
_entity_poly.pdbx_seq_one_letter_code
_entity_poly.pdbx_strand_id
1 'polypeptide(L)'
;MIVLGIIAFFAIAVIMGVKENSPSAGQNPIKSRVGLTDSAVAVTNLDVEAWPRVTVYINGTPLDGYKAVYNRAVVPNELILIPFTEFARGDRRFNPVERKVTQAMVWVEGHDAPRFSFQ
;
A
#
# COMPACT_ATOMS: atom_id res chain seq x y z
N MET A 1 29.00 -29.27 -13.27
CA MET A 1 28.91 -27.86 -12.81
C MET A 1 27.54 -27.67 -12.21
N ILE A 2 27.44 -27.63 -10.88
CA ILE A 2 26.19 -27.37 -10.16
C ILE A 2 26.23 -25.88 -9.82
N VAL A 3 25.40 -25.09 -10.50
CA VAL A 3 25.25 -23.66 -10.20
C VAL A 3 24.40 -23.55 -8.94
N LEU A 4 25.06 -23.24 -7.83
CA LEU A 4 24.43 -22.82 -6.58
C LEU A 4 23.69 -21.50 -6.82
N GLY A 5 22.38 -21.56 -7.01
CA GLY A 5 21.51 -20.39 -6.95
C GLY A 5 21.41 -19.92 -5.51
N ILE A 6 22.12 -18.85 -5.17
CA ILE A 6 21.96 -18.16 -3.89
C ILE A 6 20.57 -17.49 -3.91
N ILE A 7 19.59 -18.13 -3.29
CA ILE A 7 18.30 -17.48 -3.00
C ILE A 7 18.58 -16.54 -1.83
N ALA A 8 18.78 -15.25 -2.12
CA ALA A 8 18.84 -14.21 -1.11
C ALA A 8 17.46 -14.05 -0.48
N PHE A 9 17.26 -14.66 0.68
CA PHE A 9 16.09 -14.47 1.52
C PHE A 9 16.22 -13.10 2.18
N PHE A 10 15.74 -12.04 1.51
CA PHE A 10 15.58 -10.74 2.17
C PHE A 10 14.50 -10.90 3.23
N ALA A 11 14.92 -11.01 4.49
CA ALA A 11 14.04 -10.93 5.64
C ALA A 11 13.45 -9.53 5.69
N ILE A 12 12.29 -9.34 5.07
CA ILE A 12 11.49 -8.12 5.22
C ILE A 12 10.97 -8.13 6.66
N ALA A 13 11.45 -7.20 7.47
CA ALA A 13 10.86 -6.92 8.78
C ALA A 13 9.47 -6.34 8.57
N VAL A 14 8.45 -7.19 8.48
CA VAL A 14 7.05 -6.76 8.47
C VAL A 14 6.71 -6.35 9.90
N ILE A 15 6.75 -5.05 10.18
CA ILE A 15 6.21 -4.49 11.44
C ILE A 15 4.69 -4.69 11.38
N MET A 16 4.21 -5.80 11.94
CA MET A 16 2.79 -6.12 12.08
C MET A 16 2.17 -5.23 13.15
N GLY A 17 1.61 -4.11 12.72
CA GLY A 17 0.78 -3.22 13.54
C GLY A 17 -0.44 -2.73 12.77
N VAL A 18 -1.08 -3.61 11.99
CA VAL A 18 -2.22 -3.23 11.14
C VAL A 18 -3.52 -3.34 11.94
N LYS A 19 -4.06 -2.21 12.40
CA LYS A 19 -5.44 -2.11 12.91
C LYS A 19 -6.36 -1.68 11.76
N GLU A 20 -7.19 -2.59 11.28
CA GLU A 20 -8.25 -2.31 10.30
C GLU A 20 -9.41 -1.58 11.00
N ASN A 21 -9.80 -0.40 10.50
CA ASN A 21 -11.03 0.28 10.94
C ASN A 21 -12.14 0.04 9.89
N SER A 22 -13.35 -0.28 10.37
CA SER A 22 -14.49 -0.85 9.63
C SER A 22 -14.95 -0.11 8.35
N PRO A 23 -15.56 -0.80 7.38
CA PRO A 23 -16.01 -0.23 6.10
C PRO A 23 -17.28 0.64 6.23
N SER A 24 -17.55 1.43 5.20
CA SER A 24 -18.77 2.23 5.05
C SER A 24 -19.85 1.39 4.37
N ALA A 25 -21.11 1.56 4.75
CA ALA A 25 -22.21 0.74 4.24
C ALA A 25 -22.53 1.07 2.77
N GLY A 26 -21.97 0.32 1.83
CA GLY A 26 -22.35 0.47 0.41
C GLY A 26 -21.59 -0.41 -0.60
N GLN A 27 -20.30 -0.66 -0.40
CA GLN A 27 -19.48 -1.50 -1.29
C GLN A 27 -18.65 -2.51 -0.51
N ASN A 28 -18.38 -3.68 -1.11
CA ASN A 28 -17.52 -4.67 -0.47
C ASN A 28 -16.10 -4.10 -0.39
N PRO A 29 -15.49 -4.03 0.81
CA PRO A 29 -14.11 -3.59 0.95
C PRO A 29 -13.19 -4.56 0.22
N ILE A 30 -12.14 -4.02 -0.42
CA ILE A 30 -11.07 -4.88 -0.94
C ILE A 30 -10.37 -5.61 0.21
N LYS A 31 -9.91 -6.83 -0.04
CA LYS A 31 -9.06 -7.57 0.89
C LYS A 31 -7.62 -7.26 0.57
N SER A 32 -6.94 -6.57 1.47
CA SER A 32 -5.55 -6.17 1.25
C SER A 32 -4.71 -6.30 2.50
N ARG A 33 -3.42 -6.58 2.32
CA ARG A 33 -2.42 -6.42 3.37
C ARG A 33 -1.57 -5.21 3.03
N VAL A 34 -1.38 -4.32 4.00
CA VAL A 34 -0.55 -3.13 3.83
C VAL A 34 0.52 -3.09 4.89
N GLY A 35 1.75 -2.81 4.47
CA GLY A 35 2.89 -2.62 5.33
C GLY A 35 3.76 -1.45 4.87
N LEU A 36 4.80 -1.18 5.64
CA LEU A 36 5.83 -0.22 5.30
C LEU A 36 7.16 -0.94 5.17
N THR A 37 7.98 -0.44 4.26
CA THR A 37 9.42 -0.71 4.19
C THR A 37 10.17 0.59 4.46
N ASP A 38 11.50 0.56 4.45
CA ASP A 38 12.32 1.76 4.65
C ASP A 38 12.08 2.84 3.58
N SER A 39 11.57 2.47 2.39
CA SER A 39 11.47 3.38 1.24
C SER A 39 10.13 3.36 0.49
N ALA A 40 9.19 2.51 0.89
CA ALA A 40 7.95 2.29 0.15
C ALA A 40 6.77 1.84 1.03
N VAL A 41 5.56 2.09 0.54
CA VAL A 41 4.34 1.39 1.00
C VAL A 41 4.23 0.07 0.27
N ALA A 42 4.11 -1.02 1.02
CA ALA A 42 3.91 -2.37 0.53
C ALA A 42 2.42 -2.70 0.54
N VAL A 43 1.85 -3.07 -0.60
CA VAL A 43 0.43 -3.45 -0.72
C VAL A 43 0.31 -4.81 -1.38
N THR A 44 -0.41 -5.74 -0.75
CA THR A 44 -0.71 -7.07 -1.31
C THR A 44 -2.19 -7.20 -1.60
N ASN A 45 -2.51 -7.71 -2.80
CA ASN A 45 -3.87 -8.10 -3.14
C ASN A 45 -4.22 -9.45 -2.51
N LEU A 46 -5.23 -9.47 -1.63
CA LEU A 46 -5.76 -10.69 -1.00
C LEU A 46 -7.17 -11.05 -1.50
N ASP A 47 -7.70 -10.32 -2.50
CA ASP A 47 -8.90 -10.71 -3.22
C ASP A 47 -8.61 -11.86 -4.19
N VAL A 48 -9.69 -12.49 -4.67
CA VAL A 48 -9.63 -13.52 -5.70
C VAL A 48 -9.58 -12.93 -7.12
N GLU A 49 -9.83 -11.62 -7.24
CA GLU A 49 -9.83 -10.88 -8.50
C GLU A 49 -8.64 -9.92 -8.58
N ALA A 50 -8.20 -9.64 -9.81
CA ALA A 50 -7.16 -8.65 -10.04
C ALA A 50 -7.71 -7.23 -9.90
N TRP A 51 -7.00 -6.36 -9.20
CA TRP A 51 -7.35 -4.94 -9.16
C TRP A 51 -6.80 -4.25 -10.40
N PRO A 52 -7.61 -3.60 -11.24
CA PRO A 52 -7.14 -3.00 -12.50
C PRO A 52 -6.21 -1.81 -12.26
N ARG A 53 -6.41 -1.10 -11.14
CA ARG A 53 -5.68 0.10 -10.75
C ARG A 53 -5.80 0.31 -9.25
N VAL A 54 -4.72 0.74 -8.60
CA VAL A 54 -4.70 1.03 -7.17
C VAL A 54 -4.29 2.47 -6.93
N THR A 55 -5.06 3.19 -6.13
CA THR A 55 -4.64 4.49 -5.58
C THR A 55 -4.37 4.34 -4.10
N VAL A 56 -3.21 4.79 -3.65
CA VAL A 56 -2.85 4.77 -2.23
C VAL A 56 -2.72 6.19 -1.72
N TYR A 57 -3.33 6.45 -0.58
CA TYR A 57 -3.23 7.71 0.14
C TYR A 57 -2.50 7.49 1.46
N ILE A 58 -1.54 8.34 1.79
CA ILE A 58 -0.87 8.33 3.10
C ILE A 58 -1.10 9.64 3.85
N ASN A 59 -1.17 9.57 5.18
CA ASN A 59 -1.21 10.72 6.10
C ASN A 59 -2.26 11.82 5.76
N GLY A 60 -3.56 11.47 5.70
CA GLY A 60 -4.69 12.45 5.62
C GLY A 60 -5.84 12.11 4.63
N THR A 61 -6.32 10.89 4.60
CA THR A 61 -7.10 10.35 3.48
C THR A 61 -8.57 10.84 3.39
N PRO A 62 -9.16 11.10 2.20
CA PRO A 62 -8.53 11.29 0.88
C PRO A 62 -8.17 12.75 0.54
N LEU A 63 -8.79 13.74 1.18
CA LEU A 63 -8.67 15.16 0.81
C LEU A 63 -7.32 15.77 1.20
N ASP A 64 -6.76 15.32 2.31
CA ASP A 64 -5.53 15.85 2.89
C ASP A 64 -4.39 14.83 2.83
N GLY A 65 -4.42 13.85 1.92
CA GLY A 65 -3.45 12.77 1.85
C GLY A 65 -2.37 13.05 0.81
N TYR A 66 -1.18 12.46 0.96
CA TYR A 66 -0.30 12.29 -0.20
C TYR A 66 -0.78 11.09 -1.01
N LYS A 67 -0.92 11.26 -2.32
CA LYS A 67 -1.48 10.29 -3.24
C LYS A 67 -0.39 9.71 -4.12
N ALA A 68 -0.42 8.40 -4.32
CA ALA A 68 0.29 7.71 -5.38
C ALA A 68 -0.69 6.82 -6.15
N VAL A 69 -0.45 6.64 -7.45
CA VAL A 69 -1.31 5.81 -8.30
C VAL A 69 -0.47 4.74 -8.98
N TYR A 70 -0.82 3.49 -8.75
CA TYR A 70 -0.27 2.35 -9.45
C TYR A 70 -1.19 2.02 -10.64
N ASN A 71 -0.77 2.42 -11.85
CA ASN A 71 -1.55 2.30 -13.09
C ASN A 71 -1.35 0.95 -13.82
N ARG A 72 -1.20 -0.14 -13.06
CA ARG A 72 -1.12 -1.51 -13.61
C ARG A 72 -2.03 -2.42 -12.80
N ALA A 73 -2.47 -3.50 -13.44
CA ALA A 73 -3.22 -4.53 -12.76
C ALA A 73 -2.36 -5.16 -11.64
N VAL A 74 -2.99 -5.43 -10.49
CA VAL A 74 -2.39 -6.15 -9.37
C VAL A 74 -3.14 -7.46 -9.20
N VAL A 75 -2.53 -8.57 -9.59
CA VAL A 75 -3.18 -9.88 -9.57
C VAL A 75 -3.28 -10.44 -8.15
N PRO A 76 -4.13 -11.45 -7.89
CA PRO A 76 -4.23 -12.07 -6.56
C PRO A 76 -2.87 -12.52 -6.00
N ASN A 77 -2.62 -12.19 -4.73
CA ASN A 77 -1.38 -12.42 -3.97
C ASN A 77 -0.15 -11.66 -4.48
N GLU A 78 -0.29 -10.75 -5.44
CA GLU A 78 0.81 -9.90 -5.88
C GLU A 78 1.10 -8.83 -4.82
N LEU A 79 2.38 -8.70 -4.48
CA LEU A 79 2.91 -7.61 -3.66
C LEU A 79 3.44 -6.51 -4.58
N ILE A 80 2.90 -5.30 -4.44
CA ILE A 80 3.47 -4.11 -5.05
C ILE A 80 4.18 -3.24 -4.01
N LEU A 81 5.27 -2.61 -4.43
CA LEU A 81 6.00 -1.62 -3.66
C LEU A 81 5.81 -0.27 -4.33
N ILE A 82 5.18 0.67 -3.62
CA ILE A 82 4.99 2.03 -4.09
C ILE A 82 6.01 2.92 -3.37
N PRO A 83 7.05 3.40 -4.06
CA PRO A 83 8.09 4.22 -3.44
C PRO A 83 7.52 5.50 -2.82
N PHE A 84 8.06 5.93 -1.69
CA PHE A 84 7.67 7.18 -1.03
C PHE A 84 7.78 8.41 -1.93
N THR A 85 8.68 8.37 -2.93
CA THR A 85 8.89 9.44 -3.92
C THR A 85 7.73 9.62 -4.92
N GLU A 86 6.86 8.61 -5.04
CA GLU A 86 5.65 8.66 -5.88
C GLU A 86 4.48 9.37 -5.20
N PHE A 87 4.56 9.59 -3.89
CA PHE A 87 3.49 10.19 -3.11
C PHE A 87 3.57 11.71 -3.17
N ALA A 88 2.51 12.35 -3.68
CA ALA A 88 2.43 13.81 -3.80
C ALA A 88 1.08 14.36 -3.34
N ARG A 89 1.08 15.62 -2.90
CA ARG A 89 -0.11 16.41 -2.55
C ARG A 89 0.02 17.80 -3.18
N GLY A 90 -0.67 18.02 -4.30
CA GLY A 90 -0.39 19.17 -5.16
C GLY A 90 1.10 19.17 -5.56
N ASP A 91 1.78 20.29 -5.35
CA ASP A 91 3.21 20.43 -5.68
C ASP A 91 4.16 19.84 -4.61
N ARG A 92 3.63 19.36 -3.48
CA ARG A 92 4.43 18.82 -2.37
C ARG A 92 4.63 17.31 -2.53
N ARG A 93 5.88 16.87 -2.61
CA ARG A 93 6.23 15.45 -2.49
C ARG A 93 6.35 15.03 -1.04
N PHE A 94 6.04 13.78 -0.75
CA PHE A 94 6.27 13.20 0.56
C PHE A 94 7.78 13.02 0.79
N ASN A 95 8.27 13.46 1.95
CA ASN A 95 9.65 13.26 2.38
C ASN A 95 9.68 12.33 3.60
N PRO A 96 10.12 11.07 3.46
CA PRO A 96 10.14 10.11 4.56
C PRO A 96 11.18 10.44 5.65
N VAL A 97 12.15 11.31 5.36
CA VAL A 97 13.13 11.79 6.35
C VAL A 97 12.50 12.80 7.31
N GLU A 98 11.59 13.63 6.80
CA GLU A 98 10.93 14.69 7.58
C GLU A 98 9.65 14.19 8.29
N ARG A 99 8.98 13.19 7.71
CA ARG A 99 7.66 12.74 8.18
C ARG A 99 7.55 11.23 8.10
N LYS A 100 7.08 10.61 9.18
CA LYS A 100 6.72 9.19 9.20
C LYS A 100 5.36 8.96 8.55
N VAL A 101 5.18 7.80 7.94
CA VAL A 101 3.86 7.33 7.51
C VAL A 101 3.13 6.74 8.72
N THR A 102 2.00 7.34 9.10
CA THR A 102 1.19 6.89 10.24
C THR A 102 -0.11 6.23 9.80
N GLN A 103 -0.53 6.47 8.55
CA GLN A 103 -1.73 5.88 7.99
C GLN A 103 -1.60 5.69 6.47
N ALA A 104 -2.16 4.60 5.96
CA ALA A 104 -2.41 4.38 4.54
C ALA A 104 -3.90 4.08 4.29
N MET A 105 -4.42 4.49 3.14
CA MET A 105 -5.72 4.05 2.61
C MET A 105 -5.49 3.51 1.20
N VAL A 106 -6.03 2.34 0.92
CA VAL A 106 -5.96 1.71 -0.41
C VAL A 106 -7.32 1.83 -1.06
N TRP A 107 -7.38 2.47 -2.22
CA TRP A 107 -8.61 2.67 -2.98
C TRP A 107 -8.48 1.98 -4.34
N VAL A 108 -9.48 1.16 -4.66
CA VAL A 108 -9.69 0.51 -5.95
C VAL A 108 -11.07 0.94 -6.42
N GLU A 109 -11.19 1.26 -7.71
CA GLU A 109 -12.44 1.74 -8.29
C GLU A 109 -13.57 0.72 -8.10
N GLY A 110 -14.74 1.18 -7.62
CA GLY A 110 -15.90 0.32 -7.37
C GLY A 110 -15.91 -0.39 -6.02
N HIS A 111 -14.89 -0.18 -5.18
CA HIS A 111 -14.77 -0.80 -3.86
C HIS A 111 -14.62 0.22 -2.73
N ASP A 112 -15.03 -0.22 -1.53
CA ASP A 112 -14.74 0.48 -0.28
C ASP A 112 -13.23 0.50 -0.02
N ALA A 113 -12.72 1.63 0.48
CA ALA A 113 -11.30 1.85 0.68
C ALA A 113 -10.86 1.63 2.13
N PRO A 114 -10.25 0.47 2.47
CA PRO A 114 -9.77 0.20 3.80
C PRO A 114 -8.65 1.15 4.20
N ARG A 115 -8.60 1.44 5.51
CA ARG A 115 -7.58 2.27 6.14
C ARG A 115 -6.75 1.45 7.10
N PHE A 116 -5.45 1.71 7.09
CA PHE A 116 -4.44 1.02 7.87
C PHE A 116 -3.65 2.06 8.64
N SER A 117 -3.51 1.86 9.95
CA SER A 117 -2.66 2.69 10.80
C SER A 117 -1.35 1.97 11.08
N PHE A 118 -0.27 2.73 11.26
CA PHE A 118 1.05 2.24 11.64
C PHE A 118 1.49 2.91 12.95
N GLN A 119 2.15 2.15 13.83
CA GLN A 119 2.70 2.62 15.10
C GLN A 119 4.18 2.96 14.97
#